data_AF-A0A7Y2EUG7-F1
#
_entry.id   AF-A0A7Y2EUG7-F1
#
_cell.length_a   1.000
_cell.length_b   1.000
_cell.length_c   1.000
_cell.angle_alpha   90.00
_cell.angle_beta   90.00
_cell.angle_gamma   90.00
#
_symmetry.space_group_name_H-M   'P 1'
#
loop_
_entity.id
_entity.type
_entity.pdbx_description
1 polymer ?
#
loop_
_entity_poly.entity_id
_entity_poly.type
_entity_poly.pdbx_seq_one_letter_code
_entity_poly.pdbx_strand_id
1 'polypeptide(L)'
;METLRRQAVQALYQTLAREIDSLIETIRAPCTGVVVYRLPIIDADARVPTHIHVGTLGKLERVDTEALTLATEALRQFTRQPGQKPSTTYRLPGALVVDRDLSTQIRNINGLNDDLKQQLKAGYPNTIARSRECNQLLPGVHMNHVYRNLYTVPPDCTRVNLTWQCQSQADVWISPDEAIRMATAALEEEAQHSAARQNSDRQTALRIALKQFQSLSTPAEFTVQ
;
A
#
# COMPACT_ATOMS: atom_id res chain seq x y z
N MET A 1 9.57 27.32 1.14
CA MET A 1 8.71 26.43 0.31
C MET A 1 8.58 25.03 0.89
N GLU A 2 9.67 24.37 1.27
CA GLU A 2 9.65 23.01 1.83
C GLU A 2 8.85 22.90 3.14
N THR A 3 9.04 23.83 4.07
CA THR A 3 8.26 23.90 5.34
C THR A 3 6.75 23.99 5.12
N LEU A 4 6.31 24.78 4.13
CA LEU A 4 4.88 24.92 3.80
C LEU A 4 4.31 23.63 3.22
N ARG A 5 5.08 22.91 2.40
CA ARG A 5 4.69 21.59 1.88
C ARG A 5 4.58 20.56 3.02
N ARG A 6 5.54 20.54 3.94
CA ARG A 6 5.51 19.66 5.12
C ARG A 6 4.26 19.88 5.97
N GLN A 7 3.93 21.15 6.23
CA GLN A 7 2.70 21.53 6.94
C GLN A 7 1.44 21.10 6.18
N ALA A 8 1.40 21.26 4.86
CA ALA A 8 0.26 20.83 4.03
C ALA A 8 0.03 19.32 4.10
N VAL A 9 1.11 18.51 3.99
CA VAL A 9 1.04 17.04 4.12
C VAL A 9 0.51 16.63 5.48
N GLN A 10 1.00 17.24 6.56
CA GLN A 10 0.55 16.96 7.93
C GLN A 10 -0.91 17.35 8.13
N ALA A 11 -1.34 18.51 7.61
CA ALA A 11 -2.72 18.96 7.69
C ALA A 11 -3.68 18.04 6.92
N LEU A 12 -3.27 17.57 5.73
CA LEU A 12 -4.04 16.57 4.97
C LEU A 12 -4.18 15.25 5.74
N TYR A 13 -3.08 14.73 6.30
CA TYR A 13 -3.11 13.52 7.10
C TYR A 13 -4.02 13.66 8.34
N GLN A 14 -3.94 14.78 9.06
CA GLN A 14 -4.81 15.06 10.21
C GLN A 14 -6.28 15.18 9.82
N THR A 15 -6.56 15.76 8.65
CA THR A 15 -7.93 15.85 8.13
C THR A 15 -8.46 14.47 7.76
N LEU A 16 -7.67 13.67 7.05
CA LEU A 16 -8.00 12.28 6.75
C LEU A 16 -8.30 11.47 8.02
N ALA A 17 -7.43 11.53 9.03
CA ALA A 17 -7.64 10.80 10.29
C ALA A 17 -8.95 11.19 10.97
N ARG A 18 -9.27 12.48 11.02
CA ARG A 18 -10.54 12.99 11.57
C ARG A 18 -11.76 12.53 10.76
N GLU A 19 -11.67 12.52 9.43
CA GLU A 19 -12.77 12.05 8.58
C GLU A 19 -13.02 10.54 8.75
N ILE A 20 -11.96 9.74 8.94
CA ILE A 20 -12.10 8.32 9.29
C ILE A 20 -12.73 8.16 10.67
N ASP A 21 -12.32 8.94 11.67
CA ASP A 21 -12.94 8.91 12.99
C ASP A 21 -14.43 9.24 12.92
N SER A 22 -14.79 10.29 12.17
CA SER A 22 -16.18 10.69 11.92
C SER A 22 -16.97 9.59 11.22
N LEU A 23 -16.38 8.93 10.21
CA LEU A 23 -17.00 7.80 9.52
C LEU A 23 -17.28 6.65 10.50
N ILE A 24 -16.33 6.31 11.37
CA ILE A 24 -16.48 5.23 12.36
C ILE A 24 -17.66 5.50 13.29
N GLU A 25 -17.75 6.71 13.83
CA GLU A 25 -18.89 7.07 14.69
C GLU A 25 -20.21 7.02 13.91
N THR A 26 -20.18 7.42 12.64
CA THR A 26 -21.36 7.41 11.75
C THR A 26 -21.80 5.99 11.37
N ILE A 27 -20.89 5.03 11.27
CA ILE A 27 -21.20 3.63 10.91
C ILE A 27 -21.90 2.90 12.06
N ARG A 28 -21.54 3.17 13.32
CA ARG A 28 -21.95 2.34 14.47
C ARG A 28 -23.46 2.22 14.62
N ALA A 29 -24.19 3.33 14.50
CA ALA A 29 -25.65 3.36 14.69
C ALA A 29 -26.45 2.70 13.54
N PRO A 30 -26.19 3.00 12.25
CA PRO A 30 -26.89 2.37 11.13
C PRO A 30 -26.34 1.00 10.71
N CYS A 31 -25.34 0.45 11.40
CA CYS A 31 -24.82 -0.89 11.09
C CYS A 31 -25.89 -1.95 11.38
N THR A 32 -26.17 -2.81 10.41
CA THR A 32 -27.16 -3.90 10.52
C THR A 32 -26.50 -5.29 10.46
N GLY A 33 -25.24 -5.36 10.02
CA GLY A 33 -24.53 -6.60 9.81
C GLY A 33 -23.03 -6.42 9.76
N VAL A 34 -22.27 -7.38 10.29
CA VAL A 34 -20.81 -7.33 10.23
C VAL A 34 -20.21 -8.73 10.21
N VAL A 35 -19.31 -8.98 9.26
CA VAL A 35 -18.46 -10.17 9.26
C VAL A 35 -17.03 -9.76 8.97
N VAL A 36 -16.08 -10.28 9.74
CA VAL A 36 -14.66 -10.04 9.54
C VAL A 36 -13.85 -11.32 9.69
N TYR A 37 -12.76 -11.37 8.97
CA TYR A 37 -11.86 -12.51 8.86
C TYR A 37 -10.48 -12.11 9.39
N ARG A 38 -10.23 -12.42 10.66
CA ARG A 38 -8.97 -12.09 11.34
C ARG A 38 -7.84 -12.96 10.78
N LEU A 39 -6.83 -12.29 10.23
CA LEU A 39 -5.59 -12.90 9.80
C LEU A 39 -4.52 -12.82 10.90
N PRO A 40 -3.60 -13.80 11.00
CA PRO A 40 -2.50 -13.73 11.94
C PRO A 40 -1.52 -12.62 11.55
N ILE A 41 -0.91 -12.02 12.57
CA ILE A 41 0.24 -11.14 12.39
C ILE A 41 1.43 -12.01 12.01
N ILE A 42 2.17 -11.61 10.98
CA ILE A 42 3.43 -12.29 10.64
C ILE A 42 4.54 -11.60 11.42
N ASP A 43 5.15 -12.34 12.33
CA ASP A 43 6.27 -11.84 13.13
C ASP A 43 7.48 -11.51 12.26
N ALA A 44 8.30 -10.55 12.70
CA ALA A 44 9.46 -10.07 11.96
C ALA A 44 10.40 -11.21 11.50
N ASP A 45 10.63 -12.17 12.39
CA ASP A 45 11.53 -13.30 12.18
C ASP A 45 10.86 -14.50 11.50
N ALA A 46 9.54 -14.45 11.31
CA ALA A 46 8.81 -15.55 10.70
C ALA A 46 9.06 -15.66 9.19
N ARG A 47 9.13 -16.91 8.71
CA ARG A 47 9.06 -17.22 7.29
C ARG A 47 7.65 -16.95 6.77
N VAL A 48 7.53 -16.72 5.45
CA VAL A 48 6.21 -16.58 4.81
C VAL A 48 5.43 -17.88 5.04
N PRO A 49 4.24 -17.84 5.66
CA PRO A 49 3.51 -19.06 5.99
C PRO A 49 2.95 -19.70 4.73
N THR A 50 2.99 -21.04 4.66
CA THR A 50 2.33 -21.82 3.61
C THR A 50 0.84 -21.99 3.86
N HIS A 51 0.40 -21.80 5.11
CA HIS A 51 -1.00 -21.91 5.54
C HIS A 51 -1.33 -20.74 6.46
N ILE A 52 -2.47 -20.10 6.24
CA ILE A 52 -2.93 -18.97 7.05
C ILE A 52 -4.22 -19.37 7.74
N HIS A 53 -4.19 -19.52 9.07
CA HIS A 53 -5.38 -19.80 9.85
C HIS A 53 -6.23 -18.54 9.98
N VAL A 54 -7.46 -18.57 9.47
CA VAL A 54 -8.37 -17.42 9.46
C VAL A 54 -9.41 -17.57 10.57
N GLY A 55 -9.45 -16.62 11.50
CA GLY A 55 -10.53 -16.52 12.47
C GLY A 55 -11.71 -15.77 11.86
N THR A 56 -12.95 -16.23 12.07
CA THR A 56 -14.15 -15.50 11.63
C THR A 56 -14.88 -14.93 12.84
N LEU A 57 -15.29 -13.66 12.76
CA LEU A 57 -16.09 -12.97 13.77
C LEU A 57 -17.30 -12.31 13.11
N GLY A 58 -18.45 -12.37 13.79
CA GLY A 58 -19.70 -11.80 13.32
C GLY A 58 -20.39 -12.60 12.21
N LYS A 59 -21.52 -12.06 11.74
CA LYS A 59 -22.34 -12.54 10.61
C LYS A 59 -23.01 -11.35 9.92
N LEU A 60 -23.30 -11.44 8.63
CA LEU A 60 -23.90 -10.31 7.88
C LEU A 60 -25.35 -10.03 8.25
N GLU A 61 -26.05 -10.98 8.86
CA GLU A 61 -27.47 -10.85 9.19
C GLU A 61 -27.72 -10.14 10.53
N ARG A 62 -26.67 -9.85 11.31
CA ARG A 62 -26.79 -9.19 12.61
C ARG A 62 -25.53 -8.41 12.98
N VAL A 63 -25.70 -7.42 13.85
CA VAL A 63 -24.56 -6.74 14.47
C VAL A 63 -23.94 -7.63 15.55
N ASP A 64 -22.65 -7.88 15.42
CA ASP A 64 -21.81 -8.46 16.46
C ASP A 64 -20.86 -7.36 16.98
N THR A 65 -20.95 -7.02 18.26
CA THR A 65 -20.23 -5.89 18.85
C THR A 65 -18.72 -6.06 18.78
N GLU A 66 -18.19 -7.28 18.95
CA GLU A 66 -16.76 -7.54 18.87
C GLU A 66 -16.28 -7.37 17.42
N ALA A 67 -17.02 -7.96 16.48
CA ALA A 67 -16.69 -7.85 15.05
C ALA A 67 -16.77 -6.40 14.56
N LEU A 68 -17.80 -5.64 14.98
CA LEU A 68 -17.95 -4.22 14.64
C LEU A 68 -16.81 -3.39 15.23
N THR A 69 -16.46 -3.63 16.49
CA THR A 69 -15.34 -2.93 17.14
C THR A 69 -14.05 -3.19 16.38
N LEU A 70 -13.73 -4.46 16.11
CA LEU A 70 -12.55 -4.84 15.34
C LEU A 70 -12.53 -4.23 13.94
N ALA A 71 -13.67 -4.22 13.23
CA ALA A 71 -13.78 -3.61 11.90
C ALA A 71 -13.51 -2.10 11.95
N THR A 72 -14.09 -1.39 12.92
CA THR A 72 -13.88 0.06 13.08
C THR A 72 -12.46 0.41 13.53
N GLU A 73 -11.85 -0.39 14.40
CA GLU A 73 -10.45 -0.22 14.81
C GLU A 73 -9.50 -0.45 13.63
N ALA A 74 -9.79 -1.42 12.76
CA ALA A 74 -9.01 -1.66 11.56
C ALA A 74 -9.01 -0.46 10.59
N LEU A 75 -10.10 0.32 10.54
CA LEU A 75 -10.15 1.56 9.76
C LEU A 75 -9.23 2.64 10.33
N ARG A 76 -9.05 2.70 11.66
CA ARG A 76 -8.12 3.60 12.36
C ARG A 76 -6.65 3.13 12.31
N GLN A 77 -6.39 1.89 11.89
CA GLN A 77 -5.07 1.28 11.98
C GLN A 77 -4.11 1.80 10.88
N PHE A 78 -3.48 2.95 11.13
CA PHE A 78 -2.45 3.54 10.27
C PHE A 78 -1.01 3.19 10.67
N THR A 79 -0.82 2.59 11.84
CA THR A 79 0.50 2.20 12.34
C THR A 79 0.72 0.69 12.19
N ARG A 80 1.97 0.26 12.25
CA ARG A 80 2.28 -1.17 12.35
C ARG A 80 1.97 -1.70 13.74
N GLN A 81 1.50 -2.94 13.82
CA GLN A 81 1.31 -3.59 15.12
C GLN A 81 2.67 -3.99 15.74
N PRO A 82 2.79 -4.02 17.07
CA PRO A 82 3.99 -4.53 17.72
C PRO A 82 4.34 -5.95 17.25
N GLY A 83 5.62 -6.21 16.97
CA GLY A 83 6.10 -7.52 16.48
C GLY A 83 5.86 -7.79 14.98
N GLN A 84 5.02 -6.99 14.31
CA GLN A 84 4.72 -7.18 12.90
C GLN A 84 5.95 -6.98 12.01
N LYS A 85 6.17 -7.93 11.09
CA LYS A 85 7.23 -7.84 10.07
C LYS A 85 7.13 -6.57 9.23
N PRO A 86 8.20 -5.75 9.11
CA PRO A 86 8.17 -4.45 8.44
C PRO A 86 7.66 -4.44 7.00
N SER A 87 7.83 -5.55 6.26
CA SER A 87 7.41 -5.69 4.86
C SER A 87 5.97 -6.15 4.70
N THR A 88 5.29 -6.51 5.78
CA THR A 88 3.91 -6.97 5.75
C THR A 88 2.96 -5.84 6.09
N THR A 89 1.66 -6.05 5.85
CA THR A 89 0.65 -5.05 6.18
C THR A 89 -0.52 -5.73 6.88
N TYR A 90 -0.97 -5.17 7.99
CA TYR A 90 -2.20 -5.61 8.66
C TYR A 90 -3.36 -5.63 7.66
N ARG A 91 -4.17 -6.69 7.67
CA ARG A 91 -5.32 -6.89 6.79
C ARG A 91 -6.43 -7.52 7.61
N LEU A 92 -7.63 -6.96 7.48
CA LEU A 92 -8.86 -7.51 8.04
C LEU A 92 -9.91 -7.58 6.93
N PRO A 93 -9.90 -8.63 6.09
CA PRO A 93 -10.98 -8.85 5.12
C PRO A 93 -12.32 -8.98 5.83
N GLY A 94 -13.39 -8.54 5.19
CA GLY A 94 -14.72 -8.55 5.79
C GLY A 94 -15.67 -7.60 5.08
N ALA A 95 -16.86 -7.47 5.64
CA ALA A 95 -17.88 -6.55 5.18
C ALA A 95 -18.72 -6.02 6.35
N LEU A 96 -19.16 -4.78 6.19
CA LEU A 96 -20.11 -4.08 7.05
C LEU A 96 -21.36 -3.80 6.22
N VAL A 97 -22.53 -4.11 6.76
CA VAL A 97 -23.82 -3.75 6.18
C VAL A 97 -24.34 -2.55 6.94
N VAL A 98 -24.64 -1.47 6.22
CA VAL A 98 -25.04 -0.20 6.81
C VAL A 98 -26.33 0.27 6.15
N ASP A 99 -27.37 0.50 6.94
CA ASP A 99 -28.66 1.02 6.48
C ASP A 99 -28.63 2.55 6.35
N ARG A 100 -27.59 3.05 5.66
CA ARG A 100 -27.39 4.46 5.35
C ARG A 100 -26.42 4.59 4.19
N ASP A 101 -26.74 5.45 3.23
CA ASP A 101 -25.79 5.81 2.19
C ASP A 101 -24.65 6.68 2.76
N LEU A 102 -23.44 6.11 2.77
CA LEU A 102 -22.20 6.76 3.17
C LEU A 102 -21.27 7.04 1.98
N SER A 103 -21.75 6.85 0.74
CA SER A 103 -20.94 6.92 -0.48
C SER A 103 -20.24 8.27 -0.66
N THR A 104 -20.91 9.38 -0.33
CA THR A 104 -20.32 10.71 -0.39
C THR A 104 -19.17 10.88 0.60
N GLN A 105 -19.35 10.45 1.85
CA GLN A 105 -18.30 10.52 2.87
C GLN A 105 -17.10 9.63 2.50
N ILE A 106 -17.37 8.42 1.99
CA ILE A 106 -16.34 7.50 1.51
C ILE A 106 -15.57 8.08 0.31
N ARG A 107 -16.25 8.71 -0.66
CA ARG A 107 -15.59 9.40 -1.78
C ARG A 107 -14.69 10.53 -1.29
N ASN A 108 -15.13 11.32 -0.32
CA ASN A 108 -14.32 12.40 0.25
C ASN A 108 -13.06 11.87 0.94
N ILE A 109 -13.18 10.80 1.73
CA ILE A 109 -12.03 10.14 2.38
C ILE A 109 -11.05 9.59 1.34
N ASN A 110 -11.55 8.92 0.31
CA ASN A 110 -10.71 8.42 -0.77
C ASN A 110 -10.02 9.56 -1.54
N GLY A 111 -10.70 10.69 -1.74
CA GLY A 111 -10.09 11.90 -2.30
C GLY A 111 -8.93 12.43 -1.45
N LEU A 112 -9.09 12.48 -0.13
CA LEU A 112 -8.01 12.87 0.80
C LEU A 112 -6.82 11.90 0.74
N ASN A 113 -7.07 10.60 0.62
CA ASN A 113 -6.01 9.59 0.44
C ASN A 113 -5.22 9.84 -0.85
N ASP A 114 -5.93 10.08 -1.96
CA ASP A 114 -5.33 10.31 -3.26
C ASP A 114 -4.56 11.63 -3.30
N ASP A 115 -5.11 12.71 -2.72
CA ASP A 115 -4.45 14.01 -2.60
C ASP A 115 -3.15 13.91 -1.80
N LEU A 116 -3.19 13.23 -0.64
CA LEU A 116 -2.00 13.01 0.19
C LEU A 116 -0.92 12.23 -0.58
N LYS A 117 -1.33 11.16 -1.29
CA LYS A 117 -0.44 10.35 -2.12
C LYS A 117 0.17 11.17 -3.26
N GLN A 118 -0.63 12.00 -3.93
CA GLN A 118 -0.17 12.86 -5.02
C GLN A 118 0.80 13.93 -4.52
N GLN A 119 0.50 14.60 -3.41
CA GLN A 119 1.41 15.60 -2.83
C GLN A 119 2.75 14.99 -2.43
N LEU A 120 2.75 13.80 -1.81
CA LEU A 120 3.98 13.10 -1.46
C LEU A 120 4.76 12.64 -2.69
N LYS A 121 4.10 12.17 -3.75
CA LYS A 121 4.75 11.82 -5.02
C LYS A 121 5.34 13.04 -5.73
N ALA A 122 4.62 14.16 -5.76
CA ALA A 122 5.07 15.40 -6.40
C ALA A 122 6.25 16.04 -5.64
N GLY A 123 6.22 15.99 -4.30
CA GLY A 123 7.32 16.49 -3.47
C GLY A 123 8.54 15.56 -3.49
N TYR A 124 8.31 14.24 -3.58
CA TYR A 124 9.34 13.21 -3.44
C TYR A 124 9.09 12.09 -4.47
N PRO A 125 9.56 12.27 -5.73
CA PRO A 125 9.31 11.30 -6.79
C PRO A 125 10.02 9.96 -6.53
N ASN A 126 11.23 10.01 -5.99
CA ASN A 126 12.02 8.84 -5.61
C ASN A 126 11.41 8.12 -4.40
N THR A 127 11.20 6.81 -4.51
CA THR A 127 10.57 5.99 -3.46
C THR A 127 11.34 5.96 -2.14
N ILE A 128 12.68 5.92 -2.18
CA ILE A 128 13.53 5.91 -0.98
C ILE A 128 13.44 7.27 -0.29
N ALA A 129 13.60 8.36 -1.05
CA ALA A 129 13.47 9.72 -0.53
C ALA A 129 12.08 9.95 0.07
N ARG A 130 11.02 9.52 -0.62
CA ARG A 130 9.64 9.61 -0.14
C ARG A 130 9.44 8.82 1.15
N SER A 131 9.95 7.60 1.24
CA SER A 131 9.84 6.80 2.47
C SER A 131 10.55 7.44 3.65
N ARG A 132 11.77 7.97 3.44
CA ARG A 132 12.51 8.72 4.48
C ARG A 132 11.74 9.94 4.94
N GLU A 133 11.22 10.71 4.01
CA GLU A 133 10.45 11.90 4.35
C GLU A 133 9.16 11.55 5.10
N CYS A 134 8.40 10.54 4.64
CA CYS A 134 7.19 10.11 5.34
C CYS A 134 7.48 9.71 6.79
N ASN A 135 8.60 9.02 7.04
CA ASN A 135 9.01 8.66 8.41
C ASN A 135 9.34 9.89 9.27
N GLN A 136 9.82 11.00 8.67
CA GLN A 136 10.08 12.25 9.38
C GLN A 136 8.79 13.05 9.62
N LEU A 137 7.92 13.14 8.61
CA LEU A 137 6.69 13.95 8.67
C LEU A 137 5.59 13.29 9.49
N LEU A 138 5.48 11.97 9.40
CA LEU A 138 4.44 11.15 10.00
C LEU A 138 5.08 9.94 10.74
N PRO A 139 5.78 10.17 11.87
CA PRO A 139 6.48 9.11 12.58
C PRO A 139 5.55 7.96 12.98
N GLY A 140 5.97 6.73 12.70
CA GLY A 140 5.22 5.51 13.04
C GLY A 140 4.06 5.17 12.08
N VAL A 141 3.70 6.08 11.18
CA VAL A 141 2.66 5.86 10.18
C VAL A 141 3.20 4.98 9.04
N HIS A 142 2.42 3.99 8.67
CA HIS A 142 2.73 3.10 7.57
C HIS A 142 1.90 3.47 6.35
N MET A 143 2.53 4.12 5.36
CA MET A 143 1.81 4.75 4.24
C MET A 143 0.96 3.79 3.39
N ASN A 144 1.29 2.49 3.36
CA ASN A 144 0.44 1.50 2.67
C ASN A 144 -0.89 1.23 3.40
N HIS A 145 -1.02 1.62 4.67
CA HIS A 145 -2.31 1.62 5.36
C HIS A 145 -3.11 2.87 5.00
N VAL A 146 -2.43 4.03 4.97
CA VAL A 146 -3.04 5.32 4.62
C VAL A 146 -3.57 5.33 3.19
N TYR A 147 -2.82 4.79 2.22
CA TYR A 147 -3.22 4.81 0.80
C TYR A 147 -4.31 3.80 0.43
N ARG A 148 -4.94 3.13 1.40
CA ARG A 148 -6.00 2.16 1.10
C ARG A 148 -7.33 2.87 1.00
N ASN A 149 -7.95 2.73 -0.16
CA ASN A 149 -9.30 3.23 -0.38
C ASN A 149 -10.32 2.35 0.34
N LEU A 150 -11.40 2.99 0.75
CA LEU A 150 -12.61 2.37 1.24
C LEU A 150 -13.51 2.03 0.06
N TYR A 151 -14.10 0.85 0.07
CA TYR A 151 -14.94 0.35 -1.02
C TYR A 151 -16.38 0.19 -0.55
N THR A 152 -17.30 0.68 -1.37
CA THR A 152 -18.73 0.38 -1.25
C THR A 152 -19.07 -0.70 -2.25
N VAL A 153 -19.84 -1.68 -1.81
CA VAL A 153 -20.37 -2.72 -2.71
C VAL A 153 -21.56 -2.10 -3.46
N PRO A 154 -21.62 -2.21 -4.80
CA PRO A 154 -22.74 -1.72 -5.57
C PRO A 154 -24.08 -2.31 -5.10
N PRO A 155 -25.19 -1.56 -5.14
CA PRO A 155 -26.49 -2.00 -4.63
C PRO A 155 -27.09 -3.18 -5.41
N ASP A 156 -26.66 -3.39 -6.65
CA ASP A 156 -27.04 -4.50 -7.52
C ASP A 156 -26.18 -5.77 -7.30
N CYS A 157 -25.17 -5.70 -6.43
CA CYS A 157 -24.34 -6.86 -6.11
C CYS A 157 -25.13 -7.88 -5.29
N THR A 158 -25.31 -9.08 -5.83
CA THR A 158 -26.03 -10.17 -5.17
C THR A 158 -25.12 -11.10 -4.36
N ARG A 159 -23.80 -11.01 -4.54
CA ARG A 159 -22.83 -11.87 -3.88
C ARG A 159 -21.44 -11.24 -3.82
N VAL A 160 -20.82 -11.29 -2.64
CA VAL A 160 -19.41 -10.98 -2.43
C VAL A 160 -18.71 -12.24 -1.92
N ASN A 161 -17.71 -12.72 -2.65
CA ASN A 161 -16.87 -13.83 -2.23
C ASN A 161 -15.46 -13.32 -1.93
N LEU A 162 -14.87 -13.75 -0.82
CA LEU A 162 -13.49 -13.45 -0.48
C LEU A 162 -12.63 -14.69 -0.77
N THR A 163 -11.51 -14.48 -1.46
CA THR A 163 -10.58 -15.55 -1.84
C THR A 163 -9.13 -15.07 -1.72
N TRP A 164 -8.20 -16.01 -1.79
CA TRP A 164 -6.76 -15.74 -1.81
C TRP A 164 -6.29 -15.52 -3.25
N GLN A 165 -5.46 -14.50 -3.45
CA GLN A 165 -4.68 -14.34 -4.67
C GLN A 165 -3.21 -14.51 -4.31
N CYS A 166 -2.58 -15.59 -4.83
CA CYS A 166 -1.23 -15.97 -4.45
C CYS A 166 -0.14 -15.09 -5.10
N GLN A 167 -0.41 -14.52 -6.28
CA GLN A 167 0.49 -13.59 -6.96
C GLN A 167 -0.34 -12.61 -7.80
N SER A 168 -0.16 -11.32 -7.57
CA SER A 168 -0.35 -10.32 -8.61
C SER A 168 1.04 -10.09 -9.16
N GLN A 169 1.33 -10.55 -10.39
CA GLN A 169 2.60 -10.23 -11.02
C GLN A 169 2.69 -8.70 -11.11
N ALA A 170 3.76 -8.14 -10.56
CA ALA A 170 4.10 -6.74 -10.78
C ALA A 170 4.80 -6.67 -12.14
N ASP A 171 4.04 -6.86 -13.21
CA ASP A 171 4.57 -6.76 -14.56
C ASP A 171 4.85 -5.30 -14.84
N VAL A 172 6.14 -4.94 -14.81
CA VAL A 172 6.62 -3.65 -15.28
C VAL A 172 7.25 -3.89 -16.63
N TRP A 173 6.56 -3.45 -17.68
CA TRP A 173 7.11 -3.40 -19.02
C TRP A 173 8.19 -2.32 -19.04
N ILE A 174 9.41 -2.70 -19.41
CA ILE A 174 10.52 -1.78 -19.63
C ILE A 174 11.00 -1.94 -21.07
N SER A 175 11.23 -0.82 -21.75
CA SER A 175 11.85 -0.83 -23.07
C SER A 175 13.33 -1.25 -22.99
N PRO A 176 13.93 -1.72 -24.10
CA PRO A 176 15.37 -1.96 -24.16
C PRO A 176 16.21 -0.74 -23.74
N ASP A 177 15.82 0.46 -24.16
CA ASP A 177 16.51 1.71 -23.80
C ASP A 177 16.43 2.03 -22.30
N GLU A 178 15.28 1.77 -21.67
CA GLU A 178 15.13 1.86 -20.22
C GLU A 178 16.00 0.84 -19.49
N ALA A 179 16.02 -0.41 -19.96
CA ALA A 179 16.85 -1.46 -19.37
C ALA A 179 18.36 -1.12 -19.48
N ILE A 180 18.80 -0.61 -20.63
CA ILE A 180 20.18 -0.13 -20.85
C ILE A 180 20.51 0.98 -19.87
N ARG A 181 19.66 2.01 -19.77
CA ARG A 181 19.85 3.17 -18.88
C ARG A 181 19.92 2.74 -17.42
N MET A 182 19.06 1.82 -16.98
CA MET A 182 19.07 1.26 -15.62
C MET A 182 20.35 0.47 -15.34
N ALA A 183 20.80 -0.37 -16.29
CA ALA A 183 22.01 -1.17 -16.13
C ALA A 183 23.28 -0.30 -16.10
N THR A 184 23.34 0.75 -16.93
CA THR A 184 24.44 1.72 -16.92
C THR A 184 24.52 2.48 -15.61
N ALA A 185 23.39 3.02 -15.12
CA ALA A 185 23.35 3.71 -13.83
C ALA A 185 23.79 2.80 -12.68
N ALA A 186 23.35 1.54 -12.67
CA ALA A 186 23.76 0.56 -11.66
C ALA A 186 25.27 0.23 -11.71
N LEU A 187 25.87 0.19 -12.90
CA LEU A 187 27.32 0.00 -13.06
C LEU A 187 28.11 1.20 -12.54
N GLU A 188 27.64 2.42 -12.80
CA GLU A 188 28.26 3.65 -12.31
C GLU A 188 28.18 3.74 -10.78
N GLU A 189 27.02 3.44 -10.19
CA GLU A 189 26.85 3.37 -8.73
C GLU A 189 27.77 2.31 -8.11
N GLU A 190 27.83 1.10 -8.68
CA GLU A 190 28.70 0.04 -8.18
C GLU A 190 30.18 0.43 -8.30
N ALA A 191 30.58 1.11 -9.38
CA ALA A 191 31.94 1.62 -9.54
C ALA A 191 32.30 2.67 -8.47
N GLN A 192 31.36 3.53 -8.10
CA GLN A 192 31.52 4.49 -7.00
C GLN A 192 31.61 3.80 -5.62
N HIS A 193 30.87 2.72 -5.40
CA HIS A 193 30.89 1.94 -4.15
C HIS A 193 32.08 0.97 -4.03
N SER A 194 32.68 0.57 -5.16
CA SER A 194 33.76 -0.43 -5.21
C SER A 194 35.10 0.04 -4.64
N ALA A 195 35.22 1.32 -4.25
CA ALA A 195 36.33 1.79 -3.42
C ALA A 195 36.32 1.16 -2.00
N ALA A 196 35.20 0.60 -1.54
CA ALA A 196 35.05 0.03 -0.19
C ALA A 196 34.80 -1.48 -0.12
N ARG A 197 34.32 -2.13 -1.21
CA ARG A 197 34.12 -3.58 -1.30
C ARG A 197 34.35 -4.03 -2.75
N GLN A 198 35.37 -4.84 -3.01
CA GLN A 198 35.58 -5.47 -4.31
C GLN A 198 34.54 -6.58 -4.52
N ASN A 199 33.39 -6.27 -5.12
CA ASN A 199 32.43 -7.28 -5.56
C ASN A 199 32.49 -7.46 -7.08
N SER A 200 33.57 -8.10 -7.54
CA SER A 200 33.88 -8.34 -8.96
C SER A 200 32.75 -9.05 -9.71
N ASP A 201 32.02 -9.93 -9.01
CA ASP A 201 31.02 -10.80 -9.61
C ASP A 201 29.76 -10.01 -9.96
N ARG A 202 29.37 -9.07 -9.08
CA ARG A 202 28.24 -8.17 -9.33
C ARG A 202 28.50 -7.23 -10.50
N GLN A 203 29.69 -6.63 -10.56
CA GLN A 203 30.07 -5.80 -11.70
C GLN A 203 30.08 -6.59 -13.02
N THR A 204 30.59 -7.82 -12.99
CA THR A 204 30.62 -8.70 -14.17
C THR A 204 29.21 -9.04 -14.63
N ALA A 205 28.32 -9.42 -13.70
CA ALA A 205 26.93 -9.70 -14.01
C ALA A 205 26.21 -8.49 -14.64
N LEU A 206 26.42 -7.29 -14.09
CA LEU A 206 25.84 -6.06 -14.63
C LEU A 206 26.36 -5.74 -16.04
N ARG A 207 27.65 -5.97 -16.32
CA ARG A 207 28.21 -5.80 -17.68
C ARG A 207 27.62 -6.78 -18.69
N ILE A 208 27.43 -8.04 -18.28
CA ILE A 208 26.78 -9.06 -19.12
C ILE A 208 25.34 -8.65 -19.42
N ALA A 209 24.58 -8.23 -18.40
CA ALA A 209 23.21 -7.77 -18.56
C ALA A 209 23.12 -6.55 -19.49
N LEU A 210 23.99 -5.55 -19.32
CA LEU A 210 24.04 -4.38 -20.20
C LEU A 210 24.28 -4.77 -21.66
N LYS A 211 25.27 -5.63 -21.92
CA LYS A 211 25.56 -6.13 -23.27
C LYS A 211 24.37 -6.88 -23.87
N GLN A 212 23.66 -7.66 -23.05
CA GLN A 212 22.46 -8.35 -23.48
C GLN A 212 21.35 -7.37 -23.86
N PHE A 213 21.06 -6.36 -23.03
CA PHE A 213 20.04 -5.35 -23.34
C PHE A 213 20.38 -4.53 -24.59
N GLN A 214 21.66 -4.18 -24.79
CA GLN A 214 22.14 -3.49 -26.00
C GLN A 214 22.01 -4.33 -27.28
N SER A 215 21.95 -5.66 -27.16
CA SER A 215 21.75 -6.56 -28.29
C SER A 215 20.28 -6.78 -28.65
N LEU A 216 19.36 -6.38 -27.77
CA LEU A 216 17.92 -6.48 -28.04
C LEU A 216 17.55 -5.44 -29.09
N SER A 217 16.82 -5.89 -30.12
CA SER A 217 16.20 -4.96 -31.06
C SER A 217 15.04 -4.26 -30.38
N THR A 218 14.91 -2.95 -30.54
CA THR A 218 13.72 -2.21 -30.09
C THR A 218 12.51 -2.71 -30.88
N PRO A 219 11.51 -3.35 -30.24
CA PRO A 219 10.34 -3.84 -30.96
C PRO A 219 9.57 -2.68 -31.59
N ALA A 220 9.00 -2.89 -32.77
CA ALA A 220 8.21 -1.89 -33.50
C ALA A 220 7.06 -1.29 -32.65
N GLU A 221 6.55 -2.08 -31.71
CA GLU A 221 5.47 -1.73 -30.78
C GLU A 221 5.87 -0.63 -29.76
N PHE A 222 7.17 -0.40 -29.56
CA PHE A 222 7.70 0.69 -28.72
C PHE A 222 8.22 1.88 -29.56
N THR A 223 8.07 1.85 -30.89
CA THR A 223 8.63 2.85 -31.82
C THR A 223 7.60 3.86 -32.36
N VAL A 224 6.41 3.93 -31.75
CA VAL A 224 5.36 4.89 -32.15
C VAL A 224 5.40 6.13 -31.24
N GLN A 225 5.31 7.28 -31.91
CA GLN A 225 5.55 8.67 -31.49
C GLN A 225 4.82 9.15 -30.23
#